data_AF-A0A1F2YNB5-F1
#
_entry.id   AF-A0A1F2YNB5-F1
#
_cell.length_a   1.000
_cell.length_b   1.000
_cell.length_c   1.000
_cell.angle_alpha   90.00
_cell.angle_beta   90.00
_cell.angle_gamma   90.00
#
_symmetry.space_group_name_H-M   'P 1'
#
loop_
_entity.id
_entity.type
_entity.pdbx_description
1 polymer ?
#
loop_
_entity_poly.entity_id
_entity_poly.type
_entity_poly.pdbx_seq_one_letter_code
_entity_poly.pdbx_strand_id
1 'polypeptide(L)'
;MRYKVPLQALEQWNHLSVESVLQVGQRIEYSQAETIVRITHTQAPVRGRSVVPEPGPPKTSASLSSRSETTIGNLSSGLLGAQIGRYAELYLGVPYRWAGDSPVSGFDCSGLVQFVLAHFGIQVGRSSYEQFAQGTPVYRYDLLPGDLVFFDTGGQGPSHVGIFLGGDRFISASGTSVRVTSLAQAYWARHYIGARRIRSPYAA
;
A
#
# COMPACT_ATOMS: atom_id res chain seq x y z
N MET A 1 -24.47 -14.74 -9.67
CA MET A 1 -23.10 -14.38 -9.24
C MET A 1 -23.07 -12.87 -9.04
N ARG A 2 -22.70 -12.37 -7.86
CA ARG A 2 -22.56 -10.92 -7.59
C ARG A 2 -21.07 -10.59 -7.61
N TYR A 3 -20.60 -10.01 -8.70
CA TYR A 3 -19.22 -9.51 -8.77
C TYR A 3 -19.16 -8.19 -8.02
N LYS A 4 -18.41 -8.13 -6.91
CA LYS A 4 -18.21 -6.92 -6.10
C LYS A 4 -17.22 -5.98 -6.79
N VAL A 5 -17.55 -5.53 -8.01
CA VAL A 5 -16.71 -4.60 -8.78
C VAL A 5 -17.18 -3.18 -8.49
N PRO A 6 -16.31 -2.28 -7.99
CA PRO A 6 -16.66 -0.88 -7.80
C PRO A 6 -16.92 -0.21 -9.16
N LEU A 7 -17.91 0.70 -9.22
CA LEU A 7 -18.32 1.38 -10.45
C LEU A 7 -17.14 2.02 -11.19
N GLN A 8 -16.22 2.62 -10.44
CA GLN A 8 -15.04 3.28 -10.99
C GLN A 8 -14.08 2.33 -11.71
N ALA A 9 -13.99 1.06 -11.29
CA ALA A 9 -13.19 0.06 -12.00
C ALA A 9 -13.86 -0.36 -13.31
N LEU A 10 -15.18 -0.49 -13.32
CA LEU A 10 -15.95 -0.74 -14.54
C LEU A 10 -15.80 0.42 -15.53
N GLU A 11 -15.85 1.66 -15.04
CA GLU A 11 -15.63 2.85 -15.86
C GLU A 11 -14.26 2.84 -16.52
N GLN A 12 -13.21 2.56 -15.76
CA GLN A 12 -11.84 2.51 -16.29
C GLN A 12 -11.64 1.40 -17.34
N TRP A 13 -12.13 0.19 -17.09
CA TRP A 13 -11.96 -0.95 -18.02
C TRP A 13 -12.73 -0.77 -19.33
N ASN A 14 -13.81 0.00 -19.30
CA ASN A 14 -14.67 0.20 -20.45
C ASN A 14 -14.53 1.59 -21.05
N HIS A 15 -13.54 2.37 -20.59
CA HIS A 15 -13.32 3.75 -20.99
C HIS A 15 -14.58 4.63 -20.87
N LEU A 16 -15.40 4.38 -19.84
CA LEU A 16 -16.62 5.13 -19.57
C LEU A 16 -16.32 6.36 -18.72
N SER A 17 -17.19 7.36 -18.87
CA SER A 17 -17.20 8.59 -18.10
C SER A 17 -18.64 8.89 -17.64
N VAL A 18 -18.81 9.94 -16.84
CA VAL A 18 -20.14 10.40 -16.41
C VAL A 18 -21.05 10.85 -17.57
N GLU A 19 -20.45 11.16 -18.72
CA GLU A 19 -21.16 11.55 -19.95
C GLU A 19 -21.46 10.34 -20.86
N SER A 20 -20.98 9.15 -20.52
CA SER A 20 -21.15 7.96 -21.35
C SER A 20 -22.55 7.39 -21.20
N VAL A 21 -23.28 7.28 -22.31
CA VAL A 21 -24.61 6.65 -22.37
C VAL A 21 -24.46 5.18 -22.73
N LEU A 22 -24.89 4.29 -21.84
CA LEU A 22 -24.90 2.85 -22.11
C LEU A 22 -26.11 2.47 -22.97
N GLN A 23 -25.87 1.67 -24.00
CA GLN A 23 -26.92 1.19 -24.89
C GLN A 23 -27.43 -0.19 -24.49
N VAL A 24 -28.71 -0.46 -24.79
CA VAL A 24 -29.30 -1.79 -24.59
C VAL A 24 -28.56 -2.80 -25.47
N GLY A 25 -27.96 -3.82 -24.85
CA GLY A 25 -27.15 -4.84 -25.52
C GLY A 25 -25.64 -4.59 -25.51
N GLN A 26 -25.19 -3.44 -25.01
CA GLN A 26 -23.77 -3.15 -24.82
C GLN A 26 -23.16 -4.10 -23.79
N ARG A 27 -22.05 -4.75 -24.14
CA ARG A 27 -21.30 -5.62 -23.24
C ARG A 27 -20.27 -4.80 -22.48
N ILE A 28 -20.21 -5.00 -21.17
CA ILE A 28 -19.24 -4.38 -20.28
C ILE A 28 -18.16 -5.41 -19.98
N GLU A 29 -16.92 -5.07 -20.32
CA GLU A 29 -15.75 -5.88 -20.06
C GLU A 29 -15.35 -5.78 -18.58
N TYR A 30 -14.93 -6.91 -18.04
CA TYR A 30 -14.25 -6.99 -16.76
C TYR A 30 -12.94 -7.74 -16.98
N SER A 31 -11.85 -7.23 -16.44
CA SER A 31 -10.54 -7.90 -16.52
C SER A 31 -10.04 -8.23 -15.12
N GLN A 32 -9.69 -9.50 -14.90
CA GLN A 32 -8.89 -9.92 -13.73
C GLN A 32 -7.39 -10.03 -14.07
N ALA A 33 -6.96 -9.55 -15.23
CA ALA A 33 -5.61 -9.82 -15.71
C ALA A 33 -4.60 -8.75 -15.25
N GLU A 34 -3.71 -9.18 -14.35
CA GLU A 34 -2.37 -8.64 -14.15
C GLU A 34 -1.69 -8.36 -15.51
N THR A 35 -1.01 -7.22 -15.64
CA THR A 35 -0.17 -6.96 -16.82
C THR A 35 1.30 -6.89 -16.43
N ILE A 36 2.02 -7.95 -16.81
CA ILE A 36 3.48 -8.04 -16.88
C ILE A 36 3.98 -7.06 -17.94
N VAL A 37 4.85 -6.12 -17.55
CA VAL A 37 5.57 -5.26 -18.50
C VAL A 37 6.77 -6.03 -19.04
N ARG A 38 6.72 -6.45 -20.32
CA ARG A 38 7.90 -6.91 -21.07
C ARG A 38 8.70 -5.69 -21.50
N ILE A 39 9.94 -5.57 -21.03
CA ILE A 39 10.89 -4.57 -21.51
C ILE A 39 11.88 -5.25 -22.45
N THR A 40 11.74 -5.04 -23.75
CA THR A 40 12.72 -5.45 -24.77
C THR A 40 13.88 -4.44 -24.75
N HIS A 41 15.06 -4.86 -24.30
CA HIS A 41 16.27 -4.04 -24.34
C HIS A 41 16.98 -4.23 -25.69
N THR A 42 16.98 -3.19 -26.53
CA THR A 42 17.80 -3.14 -27.75
C THR A 42 19.18 -2.60 -27.39
N GLN A 43 20.24 -3.41 -27.54
CA GLN A 43 21.63 -2.96 -27.46
C GLN A 43 22.21 -2.73 -28.87
N ALA A 44 23.00 -1.67 -28.99
CA ALA A 44 23.91 -1.40 -30.11
C ALA A 44 25.13 -0.61 -29.58
N PRO A 45 26.29 -0.56 -30.28
CA PRO A 45 27.42 -1.45 -30.01
C PRO A 45 28.69 -0.76 -29.48
N VAL A 46 29.57 -1.59 -28.93
CA VAL A 46 30.88 -1.29 -28.32
C VAL A 46 31.99 -0.96 -29.34
N ARG A 47 32.84 0.02 -29.00
CA ARG A 47 34.21 0.30 -29.54
C ARG A 47 35.00 0.99 -28.40
N GLY A 48 36.22 0.67 -27.97
CA GLY A 48 37.25 -0.31 -28.31
C GLY A 48 38.66 0.28 -28.03
N ARG A 49 39.46 -0.35 -27.13
CA ARG A 49 40.96 -0.47 -27.03
C ARG A 49 41.41 -0.64 -25.56
N SER A 50 41.90 -1.82 -25.10
CA SER A 50 43.27 -2.42 -25.14
C SER A 50 44.29 -1.63 -24.28
N VAL A 51 45.03 -2.13 -23.25
CA VAL A 51 45.97 -3.29 -23.17
C VAL A 51 46.34 -3.66 -21.67
N VAL A 52 46.10 -4.92 -21.24
CA VAL A 52 46.89 -6.00 -20.51
C VAL A 52 48.20 -5.67 -19.70
N PRO A 53 48.73 -6.45 -18.69
CA PRO A 53 48.35 -7.76 -18.05
C PRO A 53 48.25 -7.86 -16.50
N GLU A 54 47.71 -9.00 -16.06
CA GLU A 54 47.60 -9.59 -14.71
C GLU A 54 48.94 -10.21 -14.19
N PRO A 55 49.08 -10.54 -12.88
CA PRO A 55 48.90 -11.95 -12.50
C PRO A 55 48.28 -12.23 -11.11
N GLY A 56 47.36 -13.20 -11.04
CA GLY A 56 47.26 -14.15 -9.93
C GLY A 56 45.84 -14.36 -9.38
N PRO A 57 45.27 -15.59 -9.39
CA PRO A 57 43.89 -15.79 -8.98
C PRO A 57 43.77 -15.97 -7.46
N PRO A 58 42.73 -15.38 -6.84
CA PRO A 58 42.03 -16.06 -5.78
C PRO A 58 40.60 -16.40 -6.22
N LYS A 59 40.26 -17.68 -6.03
CA LYS A 59 38.92 -18.23 -6.15
C LYS A 59 37.98 -17.51 -5.17
N THR A 60 36.97 -16.80 -5.65
CA THR A 60 35.63 -16.72 -5.03
C THR A 60 34.67 -15.97 -5.95
N SER A 61 33.95 -16.71 -6.79
CA SER A 61 32.71 -16.24 -7.41
C SER A 61 31.60 -16.33 -6.34
N ALA A 62 31.44 -15.29 -5.54
CA ALA A 62 30.23 -15.10 -4.73
C ALA A 62 30.10 -13.62 -4.35
N SER A 63 29.04 -12.98 -4.82
CA SER A 63 28.45 -11.71 -4.34
C SER A 63 28.22 -10.68 -5.45
N LEU A 64 27.36 -11.01 -6.41
CA LEU A 64 26.67 -10.00 -7.25
C LEU A 64 25.14 -10.23 -7.31
N SER A 65 24.62 -11.33 -6.76
CA SER A 65 23.19 -11.67 -6.87
C SER A 65 22.28 -11.04 -5.80
N SER A 66 22.79 -10.54 -4.67
CA SER A 66 21.92 -10.08 -3.56
C SER A 66 21.42 -8.63 -3.67
N ARG A 67 21.99 -7.80 -4.56
CA ARG A 67 21.59 -6.38 -4.69
C ARG A 67 20.33 -6.16 -5.55
N SER A 68 20.01 -7.11 -6.42
CA SER A 68 18.89 -6.98 -7.37
C SER A 68 17.55 -7.35 -6.73
N GLU A 69 17.50 -8.37 -5.86
CA GLU A 69 16.25 -8.79 -5.20
C GLU A 69 15.73 -7.77 -4.19
N THR A 70 16.62 -7.17 -3.38
CA THR A 70 16.23 -6.16 -2.38
C THR A 70 15.66 -4.89 -3.05
N THR A 71 16.19 -4.52 -4.22
CA THR A 71 15.74 -3.32 -4.95
C THR A 71 14.37 -3.55 -5.59
N ILE A 72 14.15 -4.70 -6.24
CA ILE A 72 12.86 -5.04 -6.87
C ILE A 72 11.76 -5.25 -5.82
N GLY A 73 12.07 -5.92 -4.70
CA GLY A 73 11.13 -6.13 -3.60
C GLY A 73 10.72 -4.83 -2.88
N ASN A 74 11.63 -3.86 -2.75
CA ASN A 74 11.29 -2.56 -2.19
C ASN A 74 10.48 -1.69 -3.16
N LEU A 75 10.75 -1.78 -4.46
CA LEU A 75 9.96 -1.09 -5.49
C LEU A 75 8.54 -1.64 -5.57
N SER A 76 8.36 -2.97 -5.55
CA SER A 76 7.03 -3.60 -5.54
C SER A 76 6.27 -3.29 -4.25
N SER A 77 6.94 -3.32 -3.10
CA SER A 77 6.35 -2.94 -1.81
C SER A 77 5.91 -1.47 -1.79
N GLY A 78 6.73 -0.56 -2.33
CA GLY A 78 6.39 0.87 -2.43
C GLY A 78 5.22 1.13 -3.38
N LEU A 79 5.14 0.41 -4.50
CA LEU A 79 4.01 0.50 -5.43
C LEU A 79 2.71 -0.03 -4.82
N LEU A 80 2.75 -1.19 -4.17
CA LEU A 80 1.60 -1.75 -3.45
C LEU A 80 1.14 -0.80 -2.35
N GLY A 81 2.08 -0.27 -1.58
CA GLY A 81 1.79 0.69 -0.52
C GLY A 81 1.10 1.97 -1.01
N ALA A 82 1.55 2.50 -2.16
CA ALA A 82 0.89 3.63 -2.81
C ALA A 82 -0.55 3.30 -3.28
N GLN A 83 -0.77 2.08 -3.78
CA GLN A 83 -2.11 1.61 -4.16
C GLN A 83 -3.03 1.46 -2.95
N ILE A 84 -2.53 0.90 -1.85
CA ILE A 84 -3.24 0.79 -0.56
C ILE A 84 -3.69 2.18 -0.09
N GLY A 85 -2.77 3.15 -0.10
CA GLY A 85 -3.09 4.53 0.27
C GLY A 85 -4.19 5.15 -0.60
N ARG A 86 -4.07 5.04 -1.93
CA ARG A 86 -5.07 5.56 -2.88
C ARG A 86 -6.43 4.88 -2.73
N TYR A 87 -6.45 3.57 -2.49
CA TYR A 87 -7.69 2.85 -2.25
C TYR A 87 -8.37 3.30 -0.96
N ALA A 88 -7.59 3.56 0.10
CA ALA A 88 -8.13 4.12 1.34
C ALA A 88 -8.77 5.50 1.13
N GLU A 89 -8.19 6.35 0.27
CA GLU A 89 -8.72 7.69 -0.03
C GLU A 89 -10.13 7.66 -0.64
N LEU A 90 -10.56 6.55 -1.26
CA LEU A 90 -11.93 6.36 -1.75
C LEU A 90 -12.99 6.43 -0.64
N TYR A 91 -12.59 6.23 0.62
CA TYR A 91 -13.48 6.23 1.77
C TYR A 91 -13.47 7.53 2.56
N LEU A 92 -12.81 8.59 2.06
CA LEU A 92 -12.86 9.91 2.67
C LEU A 92 -14.29 10.36 2.95
N GLY A 93 -14.55 10.85 4.16
CA GLY A 93 -15.85 11.31 4.59
C GLY A 93 -16.81 10.23 5.10
N VAL A 94 -16.51 8.93 4.92
CA VAL A 94 -17.32 7.85 5.52
C VAL A 94 -17.39 8.05 7.05
N PRO A 95 -18.58 8.01 7.68
CA PRO A 95 -18.72 8.31 9.10
C PRO A 95 -17.90 7.38 10.01
N TYR A 96 -17.38 7.96 11.09
CA TYR A 96 -16.78 7.18 12.16
C TYR A 96 -17.88 6.45 12.93
N ARG A 97 -17.72 5.13 13.11
CA ARG A 97 -18.60 4.29 13.91
C ARG A 97 -17.78 3.30 14.70
N TRP A 98 -17.96 3.29 16.02
CA TRP A 98 -17.34 2.28 16.88
C TRP A 98 -17.71 0.87 16.40
N ALA A 99 -16.72 -0.01 16.32
CA ALA A 99 -16.85 -1.35 15.75
C ALA A 99 -17.23 -1.39 14.26
N GLY A 100 -17.29 -0.25 13.56
CA GLY A 100 -17.59 -0.17 12.14
C GLY A 100 -16.44 -0.68 11.26
N ASP A 101 -16.78 -1.43 10.22
CA ASP A 101 -15.86 -2.16 9.36
C ASP A 101 -16.27 -2.13 7.87
N SER A 102 -17.21 -1.27 7.49
CA SER A 102 -17.66 -1.18 6.09
C SER A 102 -18.07 0.24 5.68
N PRO A 103 -18.08 0.56 4.37
CA PRO A 103 -18.51 1.88 3.91
C PRO A 103 -19.97 2.20 4.25
N VAL A 104 -20.83 1.18 4.35
CA VAL A 104 -22.28 1.34 4.61
C VAL A 104 -22.54 1.53 6.11
N SER A 105 -21.89 0.74 6.95
CA SER A 105 -22.03 0.83 8.41
C SER A 105 -21.17 1.93 9.02
N GLY A 106 -20.20 2.47 8.29
CA GLY A 106 -19.16 3.35 8.82
C GLY A 106 -17.92 2.57 9.29
N PHE A 107 -16.87 3.29 9.64
CA PHE A 107 -15.59 2.71 10.05
C PHE A 107 -15.15 3.18 11.43
N ASP A 108 -14.55 2.30 12.22
CA ASP A 108 -13.56 2.72 13.21
C ASP A 108 -12.15 2.66 12.62
N CYS A 109 -11.15 3.07 13.41
CA CYS A 109 -9.78 3.23 12.93
C CYS A 109 -9.20 1.91 12.39
N SER A 110 -9.30 0.84 13.16
CA SER A 110 -8.76 -0.47 12.80
C SER A 110 -9.64 -1.21 11.78
N GLY A 111 -10.94 -0.95 11.75
CA GLY A 111 -11.89 -1.47 10.77
C GLY A 111 -11.65 -0.91 9.37
N LEU A 112 -11.34 0.39 9.25
CA LEU A 112 -10.89 0.97 7.98
C LEU A 112 -9.63 0.27 7.47
N VAL A 113 -8.61 0.12 8.34
CA VAL A 113 -7.34 -0.52 7.97
C VAL A 113 -7.57 -1.97 7.54
N GLN A 114 -8.32 -2.74 8.31
CA GLN A 114 -8.64 -4.12 8.01
C GLN A 114 -9.37 -4.24 6.67
N PHE A 115 -10.38 -3.41 6.44
CA PHE A 115 -11.15 -3.41 5.20
C PHE A 115 -10.28 -3.08 3.98
N VAL A 116 -9.45 -2.05 4.09
CA VAL A 116 -8.54 -1.63 3.00
C VAL A 116 -7.53 -2.72 2.69
N LEU A 117 -6.84 -3.25 3.71
CA LEU A 117 -5.81 -4.28 3.50
C LEU A 117 -6.41 -5.59 2.97
N ALA A 118 -7.63 -5.96 3.39
CA ALA A 118 -8.31 -7.14 2.89
C ALA A 118 -8.59 -7.08 1.39
N HIS A 119 -8.80 -5.89 0.81
CA HIS A 119 -8.93 -5.71 -0.64
C HIS A 119 -7.68 -6.18 -1.41
N PHE A 120 -6.51 -6.04 -0.80
CA PHE A 120 -5.22 -6.47 -1.36
C PHE A 120 -4.80 -7.87 -0.89
N GLY A 121 -5.72 -8.64 -0.30
CA GLY A 121 -5.44 -9.98 0.22
C GLY A 121 -4.58 -10.01 1.49
N ILE A 122 -4.40 -8.87 2.16
CA ILE A 122 -3.62 -8.76 3.39
C ILE A 122 -4.59 -8.85 4.57
N GLN A 123 -4.42 -9.88 5.39
CA GLN A 123 -5.24 -10.08 6.59
C GLN A 123 -4.55 -9.50 7.82
N VAL A 124 -5.31 -8.73 8.60
CA VAL A 124 -4.86 -8.17 9.87
C VAL A 124 -5.93 -8.32 10.95
N GLY A 125 -5.52 -8.21 12.21
CA GLY A 125 -6.42 -8.26 13.37
C GLY A 125 -7.50 -7.16 13.34
N ARG A 126 -8.59 -7.36 14.10
CA ARG A 126 -9.72 -6.41 14.12
C ARG A 126 -9.39 -5.16 14.93
N SER A 127 -8.59 -5.30 15.98
CA SER A 127 -8.20 -4.20 16.88
C SER A 127 -6.85 -3.59 16.47
N SER A 128 -6.66 -2.31 16.81
CA SER A 128 -5.38 -1.63 16.63
C SER A 128 -4.24 -2.29 17.43
N TYR A 129 -4.53 -2.93 18.57
CA TYR A 129 -3.56 -3.69 19.35
C TYR A 129 -3.07 -4.93 18.61
N GLU A 130 -3.99 -5.72 18.03
CA GLU A 130 -3.61 -6.89 17.22
C GLU A 130 -2.84 -6.47 15.97
N GLN A 131 -3.26 -5.39 15.30
CA GLN A 131 -2.56 -4.84 14.13
C GLN A 131 -1.15 -4.36 14.50
N PHE A 132 -0.96 -3.76 15.68
CA PHE A 132 0.35 -3.31 16.14
C PHE A 132 1.29 -4.48 16.46
N ALA A 133 0.77 -5.66 16.81
CA ALA A 133 1.56 -6.86 17.03
C ALA A 133 1.97 -7.56 15.72
N GLN A 134 1.47 -7.11 14.57
CA GLN A 134 1.70 -7.72 13.26
C GLN A 134 2.73 -6.96 12.43
N GLY A 135 3.37 -7.68 11.50
CA GLY A 135 4.36 -7.14 10.59
C GLY A 135 5.68 -6.72 11.24
N THR A 136 6.50 -5.99 10.49
CA THR A 136 7.82 -5.54 10.94
C THR A 136 7.75 -4.10 11.47
N PRO A 137 8.37 -3.77 12.62
CA PRO A 137 8.49 -2.38 13.06
C PRO A 137 9.23 -1.53 12.04
N VAL A 138 8.79 -0.28 11.86
CA VAL A 138 9.38 0.70 10.93
C VAL A 138 9.72 1.97 11.70
N TYR A 139 10.94 2.48 11.51
CA TYR A 139 11.31 3.79 12.05
C TYR A 139 10.62 4.91 11.28
N ARG A 140 10.36 6.03 11.97
CA ARG A 140 9.62 7.15 11.36
C ARG A 140 10.26 7.67 10.05
N TYR A 141 11.58 7.70 9.98
CA TYR A 141 12.31 8.17 8.80
C TYR A 141 12.32 7.15 7.64
N ASP A 142 11.93 5.90 7.90
CA ASP A 142 11.84 4.80 6.92
C ASP A 142 10.40 4.53 6.46
N LEU A 143 9.45 5.38 6.85
CA LEU A 143 8.05 5.25 6.51
C LEU A 143 7.84 5.32 4.99
N LEU A 144 7.13 4.32 4.47
CA LEU A 144 6.70 4.25 3.08
C LEU A 144 5.16 4.24 3.04
N PRO A 145 4.54 4.78 1.97
CA PRO A 145 3.10 4.66 1.78
C PRO A 145 2.63 3.22 2.00
N GLY A 146 1.47 3.05 2.64
CA GLY A 146 0.93 1.74 3.02
C GLY A 146 1.39 1.21 4.38
N ASP A 147 2.46 1.75 4.97
CA ASP A 147 2.80 1.44 6.36
C ASP A 147 1.67 1.87 7.31
N LEU A 148 1.45 1.08 8.36
CA LEU A 148 0.48 1.41 9.40
C LEU A 148 1.16 2.25 10.48
N VAL A 149 0.58 3.41 10.80
CA VAL A 149 1.05 4.31 11.86
C VAL A 149 0.12 4.20 13.07
N PHE A 150 0.70 4.12 14.26
CA PHE A 150 -0.02 3.85 15.50
C PHE A 150 0.17 4.97 16.52
N PHE A 151 -0.88 5.19 17.30
CA PHE A 151 -0.92 6.26 18.29
C PHE A 151 -1.55 5.80 19.60
N ASP A 152 -1.06 6.35 20.71
CA ASP A 152 -1.66 6.23 22.03
C ASP A 152 -2.50 7.46 22.35
N THR A 153 -3.75 7.44 21.90
CA THR A 153 -4.75 8.48 22.16
C THR A 153 -5.57 8.22 23.42
N GLY A 154 -5.47 7.01 24.00
CA GLY A 154 -6.23 6.55 25.16
C GLY A 154 -5.42 6.35 26.44
N GLY A 155 -4.10 6.55 26.38
CA GLY A 155 -3.15 6.41 27.50
C GLY A 155 -2.80 4.96 27.88
N GLN A 156 -3.08 3.99 27.01
CA GLN A 156 -2.97 2.55 27.32
C GLN A 156 -2.31 1.72 26.21
N GLY A 157 -1.65 2.36 25.24
CA GLY A 157 -0.98 1.70 24.12
C GLY A 157 -1.60 2.03 22.75
N PRO A 158 -1.50 1.15 21.73
CA PRO A 158 -1.96 1.44 20.36
C PRO A 158 -3.49 1.54 20.25
N SER A 159 -4.06 2.63 20.75
CA SER A 159 -5.52 2.89 20.74
C SER A 159 -6.03 3.49 19.42
N HIS A 160 -5.13 3.94 18.55
CA HIS A 160 -5.48 4.46 17.23
C HIS A 160 -4.49 3.99 16.16
N VAL A 161 -4.99 3.82 14.93
CA VAL A 161 -4.21 3.37 13.77
C VAL A 161 -4.64 4.12 12.51
N GLY A 162 -3.71 4.30 11.58
CA GLY A 162 -3.98 4.81 10.24
C GLY A 162 -2.99 4.27 9.20
N ILE A 163 -3.28 4.54 7.93
CA ILE A 163 -2.45 4.15 6.79
C ILE A 163 -1.62 5.35 6.34
N PHE A 164 -0.30 5.21 6.31
CA PHE A 164 0.59 6.26 5.85
C PHE A 164 0.47 6.47 4.34
N LEU A 165 0.46 7.73 3.91
CA LEU A 165 0.29 8.15 2.52
C LEU A 165 1.56 8.79 1.93
N GLY A 166 2.61 8.95 2.73
CA GLY A 166 3.78 9.74 2.37
C GLY A 166 3.66 11.23 2.76
N GLY A 167 4.81 11.90 2.85
CA GLY A 167 4.87 13.35 3.14
C GLY A 167 4.24 13.73 4.49
N ASP A 168 4.52 12.95 5.54
CA ASP A 168 3.90 13.08 6.87
C ASP A 168 2.36 12.93 6.89
N ARG A 169 1.72 12.51 5.80
CA ARG A 169 0.26 12.33 5.77
C ARG A 169 -0.14 10.89 6.06
N PHE A 170 -1.26 10.73 6.74
CA PHE A 170 -1.89 9.42 6.96
C PHE A 170 -3.41 9.56 6.93
N ILE A 171 -4.10 8.49 6.54
CA ILE A 171 -5.56 8.39 6.54
C ILE A 171 -6.04 7.47 7.66
N SER A 172 -7.09 7.90 8.36
CA SER A 172 -7.75 7.07 9.39
C SER A 172 -9.20 7.49 9.59
N ALA A 173 -10.04 6.57 10.08
CA ALA A 173 -11.33 6.91 10.64
C ALA A 173 -11.15 7.46 12.05
N SER A 174 -11.40 8.76 12.25
CA SER A 174 -11.24 9.41 13.55
C SER A 174 -12.22 10.58 13.70
N GLY A 175 -12.50 11.00 14.94
CA GLY A 175 -13.48 12.07 15.19
C GLY A 175 -14.85 11.69 14.62
N THR A 176 -15.29 12.37 13.56
CA THR A 176 -16.59 12.14 12.93
C THR A 176 -16.54 11.29 11.65
N SER A 177 -15.37 11.11 11.03
CA SER A 177 -15.26 10.45 9.71
C SER A 177 -13.85 9.99 9.35
N VAL A 178 -13.74 9.24 8.25
CA VAL A 178 -12.48 8.97 7.55
C VAL A 178 -11.90 10.27 7.01
N ARG A 179 -10.65 10.56 7.36
CA ARG A 179 -9.95 11.79 6.95
C ARG A 179 -8.45 11.58 6.82
N VAL A 180 -7.82 12.43 6.02
CA VAL A 180 -6.36 12.58 5.98
C VAL A 180 -5.93 13.57 7.05
N THR A 181 -4.89 13.22 7.80
CA THR A 181 -4.26 14.11 8.78
C THR A 181 -2.73 14.04 8.66
N SER A 182 -2.02 14.96 9.31
CA SER A 182 -0.56 15.00 9.32
C SER A 182 0.02 14.47 10.63
N LEU A 183 1.06 13.65 10.53
CA LEU A 183 1.90 13.22 11.63
C LEU A 183 2.69 14.37 12.27
N ALA A 184 2.83 15.51 11.58
CA ALA A 184 3.47 16.73 12.11
C ALA A 184 2.49 17.58 12.94
N GLN A 185 1.18 17.32 12.86
CA GLN A 185 0.21 18.03 13.70
C GLN A 185 0.48 17.69 15.17
N ALA A 186 0.57 18.70 16.04
CA ALA A 186 1.00 18.55 17.43
C ALA A 186 0.25 17.45 18.22
N TYR A 187 -1.05 17.29 17.98
CA TYR A 187 -1.84 16.20 18.57
C TYR A 187 -1.35 14.81 18.13
N TRP A 188 -1.04 14.60 16.86
CA TRP A 188 -0.60 13.28 16.39
C TRP A 188 0.87 13.03 16.66
N ALA A 189 1.71 14.07 16.61
CA ALA A 189 3.12 13.99 16.94
C ALA A 189 3.33 13.51 18.39
N ARG A 190 2.57 14.05 19.35
CA ARG A 190 2.72 13.69 20.78
C ARG A 190 2.21 12.28 21.13
N HIS A 191 1.31 11.72 20.33
CA HIS A 191 0.74 10.39 20.59
C HIS A 191 1.34 9.31 19.69
N TYR A 192 2.24 9.63 18.76
CA TYR A 192 2.84 8.65 17.87
C TYR A 192 3.71 7.66 18.65
N ILE A 193 3.42 6.36 18.55
CA ILE A 193 4.14 5.31 19.29
C ILE A 193 4.91 4.35 18.38
N GLY A 194 4.68 4.39 17.07
CA GLY A 194 5.43 3.58 16.11
C GLY A 194 4.65 3.25 14.85
N ALA A 195 5.30 2.45 13.99
CA ALA A 195 4.72 2.01 12.73
C ALA A 195 5.03 0.54 12.43
N ARG A 196 4.18 -0.08 11.62
CA ARG A 196 4.31 -1.47 11.15
C ARG A 196 4.18 -1.54 9.64
N ARG A 197 5.09 -2.29 9.00
CA ARG A 197 4.95 -2.71 7.61
C ARG A 197 4.37 -4.11 7.56
N ILE A 198 3.18 -4.23 7.01
CA ILE A 198 2.51 -5.52 6.80
C ILE A 198 2.85 -6.00 5.39
N ARG A 199 3.50 -7.17 5.27
CA ARG A 199 3.80 -7.79 3.98
C ARG A 199 2.66 -8.72 3.58
N SER A 200 2.31 -8.72 2.29
CA SER A 200 1.45 -9.76 1.74
C SER A 200 2.18 -11.11 1.79
N PRO A 201 1.53 -12.20 2.24
CA PRO A 201 2.13 -13.53 2.22
C PRO A 201 2.40 -14.06 0.79
N TYR A 202 1.89 -13.38 -0.24
CA TYR A 202 2.06 -13.74 -1.64
C TYR A 202 3.19 -12.99 -2.36
N ALA A 203 3.96 -12.17 -1.63
CA ALA A 203 5.16 -11.53 -2.16
C ALA A 203 6.39 -12.42 -1.84
N ALA A 204 6.57 -13.49 -2.60
CA ALA A 204 7.77 -14.32 -2.63
C ALA A 204 8.11 -14.66 -4.08
#